data_AF-A0A1X4NJ44-F1
#
_entry.id   AF-A0A1X4NJ44-F1
#
_cell.length_a   1.000
_cell.length_b   1.000
_cell.length_c   1.000
_cell.angle_alpha   90.00
_cell.angle_beta   90.00
_cell.angle_gamma   90.00
#
_symmetry.space_group_name_H-M   'P 1'
#
loop_
_entity.id
_entity.type
_entity.pdbx_description
1 polymer ?
#
loop_
_entity_poly.entity_id
_entity_poly.type
_entity_poly.pdbx_seq_one_letter_code
_entity_poly.pdbx_strand_id
1 'polypeptide(L)'
;MTNVIHLVPPSRINSQEARLGALLSCFAEHRRFGDDVFWLKENAEILNILECTGTHPGEAALETYAGFYQTVENRLRFFPQYYRFFLSIVLDLEDLGLRGDTGERLVRWASDQHLPQAELSDLQRLEAVRLMARRGVTASGDVPALEARARAFMARSDTFTLPNKKAAYELTHLVFYLSEYGRRDPQLDPQASRSLHFAGLLAYIEQNADLLSEICIAMQFARETPPTLWTDWLKRETALFTVTDGDTVALNDDYHEFLVCNWHQATIGDQAFVKGFVQGRMRFDHSTSRATPMREMSEAMFNLADARSGDWGAMRMHMQDALSPEAMDVLAQAETSSQHFAEFFHGFARAERPTKLS
;
A
#
# COMPACT_ATOMS: atom_id res chain seq x y z
N MET A 1 55.12 -23.85 -5.14
CA MET A 1 54.14 -22.89 -5.67
C MET A 1 53.08 -22.73 -4.60
N THR A 2 52.99 -21.56 -3.96
CA THR A 2 52.09 -21.32 -2.84
C THR A 2 50.78 -20.77 -3.40
N ASN A 3 49.72 -21.56 -3.39
CA ASN A 3 48.39 -21.11 -3.76
C ASN A 3 47.87 -20.16 -2.67
N VAL A 4 48.02 -18.86 -2.90
CA VAL A 4 47.35 -17.84 -2.09
C VAL A 4 45.90 -17.78 -2.56
N ILE A 5 45.00 -18.34 -1.76
CA ILE A 5 43.56 -18.18 -1.94
C ILE A 5 43.23 -16.77 -1.44
N HIS A 6 42.88 -15.86 -2.35
CA HIS A 6 42.29 -14.58 -1.99
C HIS A 6 40.89 -14.86 -1.41
N LEU A 7 40.79 -14.88 -0.09
CA LEU A 7 39.50 -14.73 0.59
C LEU A 7 39.00 -13.33 0.29
N VAL A 8 38.05 -13.21 -0.63
CA VAL A 8 37.25 -12.00 -0.78
C VAL A 8 36.52 -11.83 0.56
N PRO A 9 36.80 -10.76 1.35
CA PRO A 9 36.09 -10.57 2.59
C PRO A 9 34.60 -10.45 2.27
N PRO A 10 33.70 -11.05 3.06
CA PRO A 10 32.27 -10.82 2.88
C PRO A 10 32.04 -9.31 2.87
N SER A 11 31.40 -8.81 1.82
CA SER A 11 30.99 -7.40 1.75
C SER A 11 30.33 -7.06 3.07
N ARG A 12 30.90 -6.12 3.83
CA ARG A 12 30.29 -5.66 5.08
C ARG A 12 28.88 -5.22 4.71
N ILE A 13 27.88 -6.00 5.09
CA ILE A 13 26.48 -5.59 4.96
C ILE A 13 26.40 -4.32 5.79
N ASN A 14 26.18 -3.18 5.12
CA ASN A 14 26.00 -1.89 5.80
C ASN A 14 24.95 -2.06 6.89
N SER A 15 25.11 -1.39 8.04
CA SER A 15 24.12 -1.44 9.11
C SER A 15 22.73 -1.05 8.59
N GLN A 16 21.66 -1.49 9.26
CA GLN A 16 20.30 -1.13 8.88
C GLN A 16 20.13 0.39 8.79
N GLU A 17 20.64 1.13 9.78
CA GLU A 17 20.66 2.60 9.78
C GLU A 17 21.37 3.17 8.55
N ALA A 18 22.56 2.66 8.18
CA ALA A 18 23.28 3.13 7.00
C ALA A 18 22.51 2.85 5.70
N ARG A 19 21.83 1.71 5.60
CA ARG A 19 20.95 1.37 4.47
C ARG A 19 19.76 2.32 4.40
N LEU A 20 19.07 2.53 5.52
CA LEU A 20 17.91 3.42 5.57
C LEU A 20 18.30 4.89 5.32
N GLY A 21 19.45 5.34 5.82
CA GLY A 21 19.99 6.67 5.53
C GLY A 21 20.27 6.87 4.03
N ALA A 22 20.87 5.88 3.37
CA ALA A 22 21.06 5.90 1.93
C ALA A 22 19.72 5.91 1.16
N LEU A 23 18.74 5.13 1.61
CA LEU A 23 17.40 5.09 1.02
C LEU A 23 16.67 6.45 1.16
N LEU A 24 16.71 7.06 2.35
CA LEU A 24 16.08 8.36 2.58
C LEU A 24 16.78 9.47 1.79
N SER A 25 18.11 9.48 1.72
CA SER A 25 18.86 10.42 0.86
C SER A 25 18.46 10.27 -0.62
N CYS A 26 18.27 9.04 -1.11
CA CYS A 26 17.79 8.81 -2.47
C CYS A 26 16.44 9.50 -2.75
N PHE A 27 15.45 9.32 -1.88
CA PHE A 27 14.11 9.91 -2.06
C PHE A 27 14.08 11.43 -1.82
N ALA A 28 14.83 11.91 -0.82
CA ALA A 28 14.84 13.31 -0.45
C ALA A 28 15.64 14.18 -1.43
N GLU A 29 16.74 13.68 -1.99
CA GLU A 29 17.74 14.52 -2.68
C GLU A 29 18.02 14.13 -4.14
N HIS A 30 17.83 12.85 -4.51
CA HIS A 30 18.39 12.33 -5.77
C HIS A 30 17.36 11.88 -6.81
N ARG A 31 16.16 11.48 -6.37
CA ARG A 31 15.07 11.05 -7.26
C ARG A 31 14.28 12.23 -7.81
N ARG A 32 13.57 12.93 -6.92
CA ARG A 32 12.68 14.05 -7.22
C ARG A 32 13.21 15.32 -6.55
N PHE A 33 12.74 16.49 -6.98
CA PHE A 33 13.11 17.77 -6.39
C PHE A 33 12.00 18.28 -5.47
N GLY A 34 12.37 18.95 -4.37
CA GLY A 34 11.50 19.29 -3.22
C GLY A 34 10.27 20.18 -3.46
N ASP A 35 9.98 20.54 -4.71
CA ASP A 35 8.84 21.40 -5.08
C ASP A 35 7.78 20.67 -5.93
N ASP A 36 8.03 19.40 -6.29
CA ASP A 36 7.09 18.58 -7.07
C ASP A 36 6.16 17.76 -6.14
N VAL A 37 4.89 17.63 -6.52
CA VAL A 37 3.90 16.79 -5.82
C VAL A 37 4.35 15.32 -5.75
N PHE A 38 5.11 14.85 -6.74
CA PHE A 38 5.68 13.49 -6.70
C PHE A 38 6.73 13.34 -5.60
N TRP A 39 7.55 14.37 -5.34
CA TRP A 39 8.49 14.37 -4.20
C TRP A 39 7.72 14.28 -2.87
N LEU A 40 6.65 15.06 -2.74
CA LEU A 40 5.82 15.04 -1.53
C LEU A 40 5.20 13.67 -1.29
N LYS A 41 4.67 13.04 -2.34
CA LYS A 41 4.09 11.69 -2.25
C LYS A 41 5.15 10.66 -1.84
N GLU A 42 6.24 10.56 -2.58
CA GLU A 42 7.30 9.56 -2.35
C GLU A 42 7.87 9.66 -0.92
N ASN A 43 8.13 10.89 -0.44
CA ASN A 43 8.72 11.11 0.88
C ASN A 43 7.70 10.93 2.02
N ALA A 44 6.43 11.34 1.83
CA ALA A 44 5.37 11.05 2.81
C ALA A 44 5.19 9.54 2.99
N GLU A 45 5.24 8.78 1.90
CA GLU A 45 5.05 7.33 1.90
C GLU A 45 6.15 6.59 2.65
N ILE A 46 7.43 6.82 2.30
CA ILE A 46 8.55 6.15 2.98
C ILE A 46 8.63 6.51 4.46
N LEU A 47 8.43 7.79 4.82
CA LEU A 47 8.48 8.23 6.21
C LEU A 47 7.34 7.61 7.03
N ASN A 48 6.12 7.59 6.50
CA ASN A 48 4.98 6.95 7.15
C ASN A 48 5.19 5.44 7.32
N ILE A 49 5.78 4.74 6.34
CA ILE A 49 6.10 3.32 6.47
C ILE A 49 7.10 3.08 7.60
N LEU A 50 8.18 3.87 7.67
CA LEU A 50 9.16 3.77 8.74
C LEU A 50 8.52 4.05 10.11
N GLU A 51 7.68 5.07 10.18
CA GLU A 51 6.99 5.49 11.40
C GLU A 51 6.04 4.40 11.90
N CYS A 52 5.11 3.94 11.05
CA CYS A 52 4.08 2.99 11.48
C CYS A 52 4.62 1.57 11.74
N THR A 53 5.78 1.22 11.19
CA THR A 53 6.47 -0.05 11.49
C THR A 53 7.44 0.04 12.66
N GLY A 54 7.65 1.23 13.24
CA GLY A 54 8.66 1.45 14.28
C GLY A 54 10.10 1.25 13.77
N THR A 55 10.32 1.37 12.46
CA THR A 55 11.64 1.24 11.84
C THR A 55 12.38 2.57 11.93
N HIS A 56 13.25 2.71 12.93
CA HIS A 56 13.99 3.95 13.14
C HIS A 56 15.23 4.04 12.23
N PRO A 57 15.34 5.06 11.35
CA PRO A 57 16.48 5.23 10.45
C PRO A 57 17.69 5.91 11.12
N GLY A 58 17.52 6.46 12.32
CA GLY A 58 18.54 7.22 13.08
C GLY A 58 18.50 8.73 12.80
N GLU A 59 18.93 9.54 13.76
CA GLU A 59 18.86 11.02 13.69
C GLU A 59 19.56 11.57 12.44
N ALA A 60 20.78 11.09 12.14
CA ALA A 60 21.55 11.53 10.98
C ALA A 60 20.85 11.29 9.64
N ALA A 61 20.02 10.26 9.52
CA ALA A 61 19.25 10.01 8.30
C ALA A 61 18.11 11.02 8.14
N LEU A 62 17.48 11.45 9.24
CA LEU A 62 16.41 12.45 9.25
C LEU A 62 16.92 13.87 8.94
N GLU A 63 18.20 14.17 9.22
CA GLU A 63 18.83 15.46 8.92
C GLU A 63 18.76 15.85 7.44
N THR A 64 18.68 14.86 6.54
CA THR A 64 18.43 15.05 5.09
C THR A 64 17.19 15.93 4.82
N TYR A 65 16.20 15.89 5.72
CA TYR A 65 14.96 16.67 5.59
C TYR A 65 15.02 18.03 6.30
N ALA A 66 16.14 18.41 6.92
CA ALA A 66 16.23 19.64 7.71
C ALA A 66 15.87 20.91 6.90
N GLY A 67 16.32 20.99 5.63
CA GLY A 67 15.98 22.12 4.75
C GLY A 67 14.48 22.20 4.42
N PHE A 68 13.83 21.05 4.21
CA PHE A 68 12.38 20.99 4.05
C PHE A 68 11.67 21.42 5.34
N TYR A 69 12.06 20.84 6.48
CA TYR A 69 11.46 21.11 7.79
C TYR A 69 11.56 22.60 8.19
N GLN A 70 12.66 23.28 7.85
CA GLN A 70 12.83 24.72 8.12
C GLN A 70 11.94 25.61 7.24
N THR A 71 11.51 25.13 6.06
CA THR A 71 10.76 25.94 5.08
C THR A 71 9.29 25.54 4.94
N VAL A 72 8.88 24.42 5.55
CA VAL A 72 7.54 23.83 5.38
C VAL A 72 6.41 24.77 5.79
N GLU A 73 6.59 25.62 6.79
CA GLU A 73 5.55 26.57 7.20
C GLU A 73 5.24 27.58 6.09
N ASN A 74 6.26 28.13 5.45
CA ASN A 74 6.09 29.03 4.31
C ASN A 74 5.48 28.30 3.11
N ARG A 75 5.92 27.06 2.85
CA ARG A 75 5.39 26.22 1.77
C ARG A 75 3.91 25.91 1.96
N LEU A 76 3.51 25.51 3.17
CA LEU A 76 2.14 25.16 3.49
C LEU A 76 1.21 26.37 3.38
N ARG A 77 1.65 27.56 3.80
CA ARG A 77 0.88 28.80 3.64
C ARG A 77 0.69 29.20 2.17
N PHE A 78 1.68 28.94 1.33
CA PHE A 78 1.62 29.29 -0.09
C PHE A 78 0.92 28.23 -0.95
N PHE A 79 1.07 26.94 -0.60
CA PHE A 79 0.48 25.80 -1.29
C PHE A 79 -0.46 24.98 -0.38
N PRO A 80 -1.54 25.58 0.14
CA PRO A 80 -2.42 24.91 1.10
C PRO A 80 -3.10 23.65 0.53
N GLN A 81 -3.21 23.51 -0.80
CA GLN A 81 -3.77 22.31 -1.44
C GLN A 81 -2.96 21.04 -1.18
N TYR A 82 -1.69 21.16 -0.75
CA TYR A 82 -0.81 20.01 -0.45
C TYR A 82 -0.63 19.79 1.06
N TYR A 83 -1.46 20.42 1.91
CA TYR A 83 -1.27 20.39 3.36
C TYR A 83 -1.22 18.97 3.93
N ARG A 84 -2.00 18.01 3.43
CA ARG A 84 -1.97 16.62 3.92
C ARG A 84 -0.59 15.98 3.76
N PHE A 85 0.10 16.21 2.64
CA PHE A 85 1.46 15.73 2.44
C PHE A 85 2.46 16.43 3.37
N PHE A 86 2.37 17.76 3.48
CA PHE A 86 3.24 18.52 4.39
C PHE A 86 3.06 18.08 5.85
N LEU A 87 1.81 17.90 6.30
CA LEU A 87 1.51 17.41 7.63
C LEU A 87 2.01 15.98 7.81
N SER A 88 1.77 15.06 6.85
CA SER A 88 2.26 13.68 6.96
C SER A 88 3.77 13.66 7.17
N ILE A 89 4.54 14.31 6.27
CA ILE A 89 6.00 14.36 6.34
C ILE A 89 6.47 14.93 7.67
N VAL A 90 5.96 16.11 8.08
CA VAL A 90 6.42 16.78 9.31
C VAL A 90 6.10 15.96 10.56
N LEU A 91 4.89 15.41 10.64
CA LEU A 91 4.48 14.61 11.78
C LEU A 91 5.28 13.31 11.85
N ASP A 92 5.54 12.65 10.71
CA ASP A 92 6.34 11.42 10.66
C ASP A 92 7.81 11.70 10.99
N LEU A 93 8.40 12.81 10.53
CA LEU A 93 9.75 13.21 10.92
C LEU A 93 9.87 13.40 12.43
N GLU A 94 8.92 14.11 13.04
CA GLU A 94 8.90 14.35 14.49
C GLU A 94 8.71 13.05 15.28
N ASP A 95 7.76 12.21 14.87
CA ASP A 95 7.46 10.95 15.55
C ASP A 95 8.60 9.91 15.36
N LEU A 96 9.38 10.02 14.28
CA LEU A 96 10.60 9.24 14.05
C LEU A 96 11.83 9.74 14.85
N GLY A 97 11.77 10.93 15.43
CA GLY A 97 12.80 11.47 16.33
C GLY A 97 13.42 12.80 15.93
N LEU A 98 13.01 13.43 14.83
CA LEU A 98 13.48 14.78 14.49
C LEU A 98 12.90 15.78 15.50
N ARG A 99 13.78 16.52 16.20
CA ARG A 99 13.35 17.46 17.24
C ARG A 99 12.63 18.67 16.66
N GLY A 100 11.45 18.97 17.21
CA GLY A 100 10.73 20.21 16.96
C GLY A 100 9.25 20.11 17.33
N ASP A 101 8.53 21.20 17.10
CA ASP A 101 7.11 21.40 17.40
C ASP A 101 6.35 21.98 16.19
N THR A 102 6.97 21.95 15.00
CA THR A 102 6.40 22.51 13.78
C THR A 102 5.12 21.78 13.39
N GLY A 103 5.06 20.45 13.54
CA GLY A 103 3.88 19.65 13.25
C GLY A 103 2.65 20.11 14.03
N GLU A 104 2.81 20.39 15.33
CA GLU A 104 1.73 20.91 16.16
C GLU A 104 1.22 22.27 15.67
N ARG A 105 2.12 23.19 15.32
CA ARG A 105 1.74 24.50 14.77
C ARG A 105 1.02 24.38 13.43
N LEU A 106 1.51 23.51 12.53
CA LEU A 106 0.91 23.33 11.20
C LEU A 106 -0.46 22.65 11.28
N VAL A 107 -0.62 21.67 12.15
CA VAL A 107 -1.92 21.01 12.39
C VAL A 107 -2.95 22.03 12.89
N ARG A 108 -2.59 22.86 13.87
CA ARG A 108 -3.46 23.95 14.36
C ARG A 108 -3.82 24.93 13.24
N TRP A 109 -2.82 25.39 12.48
CA TRP A 109 -3.05 26.31 11.37
C TRP A 109 -4.00 25.72 10.32
N ALA A 110 -3.79 24.46 9.91
CA ALA A 110 -4.64 23.80 8.93
C ALA A 110 -6.09 23.64 9.42
N SER A 111 -6.27 23.36 10.72
CA SER A 111 -7.58 23.35 11.36
C SER A 111 -8.22 24.74 11.38
N ASP A 112 -7.49 25.79 11.76
CA ASP A 112 -7.99 27.17 11.81
C ASP A 112 -8.38 27.68 10.41
N GLN A 113 -7.68 27.23 9.37
CA GLN A 113 -8.02 27.53 7.97
C GLN A 113 -9.15 26.66 7.41
N HIS A 114 -9.72 25.74 8.21
CA HIS A 114 -10.80 24.84 7.79
C HIS A 114 -10.44 24.01 6.54
N LEU A 115 -9.16 23.62 6.40
CA LEU A 115 -8.69 22.84 5.26
C LEU A 115 -9.35 21.45 5.15
N PRO A 116 -9.58 20.70 6.24
CA PRO A 116 -10.27 19.40 6.16
C PRO A 116 -11.64 19.45 5.49
N GLN A 117 -12.37 20.57 5.57
CA GLN A 117 -13.69 20.72 4.93
C GLN A 117 -13.61 20.94 3.43
N ALA A 118 -12.47 21.41 2.92
CA ALA A 118 -12.26 21.62 1.50
C ALA A 118 -11.93 20.32 0.74
N GLU A 119 -11.67 19.22 1.46
CA GLU A 119 -11.40 17.93 0.86
C GLU A 119 -12.57 17.45 -0.01
N LEU A 120 -12.26 16.75 -1.10
CA LEU A 120 -13.25 16.40 -2.11
C LEU A 120 -13.97 15.08 -1.80
N SER A 121 -13.24 14.11 -1.22
CA SER A 121 -13.77 12.79 -0.91
C SER A 121 -13.74 12.47 0.59
N ASP A 122 -14.58 11.51 0.99
CA ASP A 122 -14.60 11.02 2.36
C ASP A 122 -13.27 10.38 2.77
N LEU A 123 -12.57 9.73 1.82
CA LEU A 123 -11.25 9.18 2.06
C LEU A 123 -10.25 10.28 2.46
N GLN A 124 -10.22 11.36 1.70
CA GLN A 124 -9.33 12.50 1.96
C GLN A 124 -9.69 13.21 3.28
N ARG A 125 -10.99 13.32 3.59
CA ARG A 125 -11.45 13.86 4.88
C ARG A 125 -11.02 12.97 6.05
N LEU A 126 -11.08 11.65 5.92
CA LEU A 126 -10.62 10.73 6.97
C LEU A 126 -9.11 10.83 7.20
N GLU A 127 -8.33 10.94 6.14
CA GLU A 127 -6.89 11.20 6.24
C GLU A 127 -6.64 12.51 7.00
N ALA A 128 -7.34 13.58 6.64
CA ALA A 128 -7.24 14.86 7.31
C ALA A 128 -7.61 14.76 8.80
N VAL A 129 -8.72 14.09 9.14
CA VAL A 129 -9.14 13.84 10.53
C VAL A 129 -8.03 13.13 11.31
N ARG A 130 -7.43 12.08 10.74
CA ARG A 130 -6.31 11.36 11.37
C ARG A 130 -5.11 12.29 11.60
N LEU A 131 -4.71 13.07 10.59
CA LEU A 131 -3.58 13.98 10.70
C LEU A 131 -3.78 15.03 11.81
N MET A 132 -5.01 15.54 11.98
CA MET A 132 -5.33 16.46 13.09
C MET A 132 -5.23 15.76 14.45
N ALA A 133 -5.77 14.54 14.55
CA ALA A 133 -5.80 13.77 15.79
C ALA A 133 -4.39 13.44 16.34
N ARG A 134 -3.38 13.29 15.46
CA ARG A 134 -1.97 13.05 15.85
C ARG A 134 -1.36 14.14 16.73
N ARG A 135 -1.95 15.34 16.78
CA ARG A 135 -1.55 16.44 17.68
C ARG A 135 -2.71 16.91 18.56
N GLY A 136 -3.70 16.03 18.80
CA GLY A 136 -4.84 16.30 19.70
C GLY A 136 -5.81 17.36 19.19
N VAL A 137 -5.76 17.70 17.90
CA VAL A 137 -6.69 18.67 17.29
C VAL A 137 -7.90 17.93 16.75
N THR A 138 -9.10 18.37 17.13
CA THR A 138 -10.34 17.83 16.60
C THR A 138 -10.64 18.49 15.26
N ALA A 139 -10.63 17.72 14.18
CA ALA A 139 -11.05 18.19 12.88
C ALA A 139 -12.52 18.63 12.92
N SER A 140 -12.85 19.68 12.19
CA SER A 140 -14.20 20.24 12.14
C SER A 140 -15.08 19.48 11.15
N GLY A 141 -16.38 19.42 11.44
CA GLY A 141 -17.38 18.65 10.68
C GLY A 141 -17.96 17.48 11.48
N ASP A 142 -18.84 16.71 10.83
CA ASP A 142 -19.48 15.53 11.43
C ASP A 142 -18.65 14.27 11.16
N VAL A 143 -17.64 14.06 12.01
CA VAL A 143 -16.73 12.90 11.95
C VAL A 143 -17.49 11.57 12.11
N PRO A 144 -18.44 11.41 13.04
CA PRO A 144 -19.26 10.19 13.12
C PRO A 144 -20.00 9.86 11.82
N ALA A 145 -20.62 10.85 11.17
CA ALA A 145 -21.29 10.62 9.89
C ALA A 145 -20.31 10.28 8.76
N LEU A 146 -19.11 10.86 8.77
CA LEU A 146 -18.03 10.52 7.84
C LEU A 146 -17.59 9.05 8.01
N GLU A 147 -17.31 8.63 9.24
CA GLU A 147 -16.96 7.24 9.54
C GLU A 147 -18.08 6.27 9.17
N ALA A 148 -19.34 6.64 9.42
CA ALA A 148 -20.49 5.80 9.04
C ALA A 148 -20.57 5.56 7.53
N ARG A 149 -20.31 6.58 6.70
CA ARG A 149 -20.27 6.42 5.24
C ARG A 149 -19.10 5.56 4.77
N ALA A 150 -17.93 5.73 5.38
CA ALA A 150 -16.78 4.88 5.11
C ALA A 150 -17.06 3.41 5.45
N ARG A 151 -17.57 3.13 6.65
CA ARG A 151 -17.95 1.76 7.07
C ARG A 151 -19.02 1.17 6.15
N ALA A 152 -20.01 1.96 5.73
CA ALA A 152 -21.02 1.51 4.77
C ALA A 152 -20.41 1.13 3.41
N PHE A 153 -19.41 1.87 2.92
CA PHE A 153 -18.67 1.49 1.71
C PHE A 153 -17.89 0.18 1.91
N MET A 154 -17.16 0.07 3.02
CA MET A 154 -16.35 -1.12 3.34
C MET A 154 -17.22 -2.38 3.43
N ALA A 155 -18.43 -2.29 3.96
CA ALA A 155 -19.36 -3.41 4.11
C ALA A 155 -20.03 -3.87 2.80
N ARG A 156 -19.78 -3.22 1.66
CA ARG A 156 -20.36 -3.62 0.35
C ARG A 156 -19.53 -4.70 -0.33
N SER A 157 -19.44 -5.87 0.28
CA SER A 157 -18.62 -7.00 -0.17
C SER A 157 -18.80 -7.34 -1.65
N ASP A 158 -20.02 -7.34 -2.20
CA ASP A 158 -20.28 -7.57 -3.63
C ASP A 158 -19.52 -6.62 -4.58
N THR A 159 -19.16 -5.41 -4.12
CA THR A 159 -18.35 -4.46 -4.91
C THR A 159 -16.95 -5.02 -5.18
N PHE A 160 -16.44 -5.83 -4.25
CA PHE A 160 -15.07 -6.34 -4.23
C PHE A 160 -14.96 -7.73 -4.87
N THR A 161 -16.03 -8.28 -5.44
CA THR A 161 -15.95 -9.44 -6.33
C THR A 161 -15.65 -9.05 -7.78
N LEU A 162 -15.62 -7.75 -8.09
CA LEU A 162 -15.39 -7.21 -9.42
C LEU A 162 -14.00 -6.56 -9.51
N PRO A 163 -13.30 -6.68 -10.66
CA PRO A 163 -11.97 -6.10 -10.84
C PRO A 163 -12.05 -4.56 -10.88
N ASN A 164 -12.02 -3.94 -9.70
CA ASN A 164 -12.03 -2.50 -9.48
C ASN A 164 -10.90 -2.12 -8.53
N LYS A 165 -9.69 -1.99 -9.09
CA LYS A 165 -8.48 -1.65 -8.33
C LYS A 165 -8.66 -0.41 -7.45
N LYS A 166 -9.30 0.63 -7.99
CA LYS A 166 -9.53 1.87 -7.24
C LYS A 166 -10.32 1.61 -5.96
N ALA A 167 -11.42 0.87 -6.03
CA ALA A 167 -12.21 0.55 -4.85
C ALA A 167 -11.40 -0.26 -3.83
N ALA A 168 -10.56 -1.19 -4.28
CA ALA A 168 -9.71 -1.99 -3.42
C ALA A 168 -8.65 -1.15 -2.67
N TYR A 169 -7.97 -0.20 -3.35
CA TYR A 169 -7.06 0.75 -2.67
C TYR A 169 -7.81 1.69 -1.71
N GLU A 170 -9.02 2.14 -2.06
CA GLU A 170 -9.81 2.95 -1.13
C GLU A 170 -10.19 2.13 0.12
N LEU A 171 -10.51 0.84 -0.03
CA LEU A 171 -10.77 -0.06 1.10
C LEU A 171 -9.57 -0.19 2.03
N THR A 172 -8.37 -0.43 1.51
CA THR A 172 -7.15 -0.56 2.32
C THR A 172 -6.85 0.74 3.06
N HIS A 173 -6.92 1.89 2.38
CA HIS A 173 -6.68 3.19 2.99
C HIS A 173 -7.71 3.53 4.10
N LEU A 174 -8.98 3.16 3.94
CA LEU A 174 -9.98 3.32 5.01
C LEU A 174 -9.59 2.51 6.25
N VAL A 175 -9.12 1.28 6.09
CA VAL A 175 -8.60 0.48 7.20
C VAL A 175 -7.38 1.15 7.82
N PHE A 176 -6.44 1.66 7.01
CA PHE A 176 -5.26 2.36 7.52
C PHE A 176 -5.63 3.59 8.35
N TYR A 177 -6.61 4.39 7.92
CA TYR A 177 -7.02 5.57 8.68
C TYR A 177 -7.80 5.21 9.95
N LEU A 178 -8.74 4.27 9.87
CA LEU A 178 -9.54 3.83 11.03
C LEU A 178 -8.72 3.10 12.09
N SER A 179 -7.65 2.40 11.68
CA SER A 179 -6.72 1.71 12.58
C SER A 179 -5.59 2.62 13.09
N GLU A 180 -5.51 3.87 12.62
CA GLU A 180 -4.36 4.76 12.84
C GLU A 180 -3.03 4.11 12.41
N TYR A 181 -3.04 3.47 11.24
CA TYR A 181 -1.96 2.65 10.71
C TYR A 181 -1.51 1.59 11.71
N GLY A 182 -2.47 0.81 12.22
CA GLY A 182 -2.25 -0.35 13.07
C GLY A 182 -2.15 -0.09 14.58
N ARG A 183 -2.22 1.17 15.03
CA ARG A 183 -2.17 1.52 16.46
C ARG A 183 -3.42 1.10 17.23
N ARG A 184 -4.58 1.03 16.57
CA ARG A 184 -5.85 0.61 17.17
C ARG A 184 -6.60 -0.37 16.28
N ASP A 185 -7.42 -1.18 16.92
CA ASP A 185 -8.36 -2.06 16.21
C ASP A 185 -9.46 -1.19 15.56
N PRO A 186 -9.62 -1.22 14.22
CA PRO A 186 -10.67 -0.48 13.53
C PRO A 186 -12.08 -1.06 13.74
N GLN A 187 -12.19 -2.24 14.36
CA GLN A 187 -13.43 -2.97 14.65
C GLN A 187 -14.26 -3.16 13.38
N LEU A 188 -13.70 -3.87 12.41
CA LEU A 188 -14.40 -4.17 11.16
C LEU A 188 -15.58 -5.10 11.45
N ASP A 189 -16.71 -4.82 10.80
CA ASP A 189 -17.82 -5.77 10.80
C ASP A 189 -17.50 -6.96 9.86
N PRO A 190 -18.25 -8.08 9.96
CA PRO A 190 -17.99 -9.26 9.15
C PRO A 190 -18.08 -9.03 7.62
N GLN A 191 -18.84 -8.03 7.16
CA GLN A 191 -18.94 -7.73 5.73
C GLN A 191 -17.73 -6.94 5.25
N ALA A 192 -17.22 -6.00 6.05
CA ALA A 192 -15.98 -5.30 5.76
C ALA A 192 -14.76 -6.24 5.75
N SER A 193 -14.70 -7.19 6.69
CA SER A 193 -13.71 -8.28 6.68
C SER A 193 -13.81 -9.10 5.38
N ARG A 194 -15.03 -9.50 4.98
CA ARG A 194 -15.26 -10.21 3.72
C ARG A 194 -14.81 -9.41 2.50
N SER A 195 -15.01 -8.10 2.48
CA SER A 195 -14.52 -7.22 1.42
C SER A 195 -12.99 -7.28 1.28
N LEU A 196 -12.24 -7.33 2.40
CA LEU A 196 -10.79 -7.51 2.37
C LEU A 196 -10.40 -8.85 1.75
N HIS A 197 -11.10 -9.93 2.12
CA HIS A 197 -10.86 -11.25 1.52
C HIS A 197 -11.15 -11.29 0.01
N PHE A 198 -12.24 -10.66 -0.44
CA PHE A 198 -12.58 -10.60 -1.87
C PHE A 198 -11.59 -9.74 -2.66
N ALA A 199 -11.24 -8.56 -2.13
CA ALA A 199 -10.20 -7.72 -2.72
C ALA A 199 -8.85 -8.45 -2.77
N GLY A 200 -8.51 -9.23 -1.74
CA GLY A 200 -7.27 -9.99 -1.66
C GLY A 200 -7.23 -11.12 -2.68
N LEU A 201 -8.34 -11.82 -2.88
CA LEU A 201 -8.48 -12.81 -3.96
C LEU A 201 -8.30 -12.16 -5.34
N LEU A 202 -8.90 -10.99 -5.59
CA LEU A 202 -8.68 -10.25 -6.83
C LEU A 202 -7.21 -9.90 -7.02
N ALA A 203 -6.57 -9.29 -6.02
CA ALA A 203 -5.19 -8.86 -6.09
C ALA A 203 -4.23 -10.04 -6.30
N TYR A 204 -4.49 -11.16 -5.61
CA TYR A 204 -3.72 -12.38 -5.77
C TYR A 204 -3.91 -12.99 -7.18
N ILE A 205 -5.13 -13.13 -7.69
CA ILE A 205 -5.38 -13.66 -9.05
C ILE A 205 -4.80 -12.72 -10.12
N GLU A 206 -4.83 -11.41 -9.90
CA GLU A 206 -4.18 -10.42 -10.76
C GLU A 206 -2.65 -10.43 -10.67
N GLN A 207 -2.08 -11.19 -9.73
CA GLN A 207 -0.64 -11.20 -9.41
C GLN A 207 -0.11 -9.77 -9.15
N ASN A 208 -0.91 -8.98 -8.44
CA ASN A 208 -0.63 -7.58 -8.12
C ASN A 208 -0.05 -7.49 -6.70
N ALA A 209 1.28 -7.48 -6.58
CA ALA A 209 1.94 -7.50 -5.28
C ALA A 209 1.72 -6.21 -4.49
N ASP A 210 1.63 -5.06 -5.19
CA ASP A 210 1.35 -3.77 -4.58
C ASP A 210 0.05 -3.78 -3.78
N LEU A 211 -1.05 -4.08 -4.47
CA LEU A 211 -2.38 -4.12 -3.86
C LEU A 211 -2.51 -5.27 -2.83
N LEU A 212 -1.94 -6.45 -3.13
CA LEU A 212 -2.03 -7.57 -2.20
C LEU A 212 -1.26 -7.29 -0.91
N SER A 213 -0.12 -6.62 -0.97
CA SER A 213 0.60 -6.18 0.22
C SER A 213 -0.25 -5.24 1.07
N GLU A 214 -0.87 -4.21 0.48
CA GLU A 214 -1.77 -3.32 1.22
C GLU A 214 -2.94 -4.08 1.88
N ILE A 215 -3.52 -5.05 1.19
CA ILE A 215 -4.63 -5.85 1.73
C ILE A 215 -4.16 -6.71 2.91
N CYS A 216 -3.02 -7.38 2.78
CA CYS A 216 -2.44 -8.15 3.88
C CYS A 216 -2.11 -7.27 5.09
N ILE A 217 -1.60 -6.05 4.87
CA ILE A 217 -1.36 -5.07 5.95
C ILE A 217 -2.68 -4.62 6.58
N ALA A 218 -3.69 -4.32 5.77
CA ALA A 218 -5.02 -3.91 6.24
C ALA A 218 -5.66 -5.01 7.10
N MET A 219 -5.58 -6.27 6.66
CA MET A 219 -6.03 -7.43 7.45
C MET A 219 -5.31 -7.50 8.81
N GLN A 220 -3.98 -7.38 8.83
CA GLN A 220 -3.22 -7.36 10.10
C GLN A 220 -3.65 -6.22 11.02
N PHE A 221 -3.83 -5.01 10.49
CA PHE A 221 -4.31 -3.86 11.25
C PHE A 221 -5.75 -4.05 11.76
N ALA A 222 -6.57 -4.78 11.02
CA ALA A 222 -7.91 -5.20 11.41
C ALA A 222 -7.95 -6.42 12.35
N ARG A 223 -6.79 -6.89 12.85
CA ARG A 223 -6.67 -8.09 13.70
C ARG A 223 -7.11 -9.38 13.01
N GLU A 224 -7.06 -9.41 11.69
CA GLU A 224 -7.29 -10.58 10.87
C GLU A 224 -5.96 -11.19 10.42
N THR A 225 -5.95 -12.50 10.19
CA THR A 225 -4.79 -13.21 9.67
C THR A 225 -4.88 -13.32 8.16
N PRO A 226 -3.98 -12.69 7.39
CA PRO A 226 -3.93 -12.89 5.95
C PRO A 226 -3.63 -14.37 5.61
N PRO A 227 -4.18 -14.91 4.51
CA PRO A 227 -3.80 -16.21 3.99
C PRO A 227 -2.28 -16.41 3.86
N THR A 228 -1.77 -17.51 4.42
CA THR A 228 -0.33 -17.84 4.38
C THR A 228 0.21 -17.90 2.94
N LEU A 229 -0.60 -18.38 2.00
CA LEU A 229 -0.22 -18.47 0.60
C LEU A 229 0.07 -17.08 0.00
N TRP A 230 -0.71 -16.06 0.38
CA TRP A 230 -0.50 -14.68 -0.06
C TRP A 230 0.77 -14.10 0.55
N THR A 231 0.98 -14.28 1.85
CA THR A 231 2.18 -13.75 2.54
C THR A 231 3.46 -14.41 2.02
N ASP A 232 3.43 -15.71 1.76
CA ASP A 232 4.56 -16.46 1.21
C ASP A 232 4.87 -16.05 -0.23
N TRP A 233 3.84 -15.79 -1.03
CA TRP A 233 4.00 -15.24 -2.38
C TRP A 233 4.62 -13.83 -2.32
N LEU A 234 4.08 -12.93 -1.51
CA LEU A 234 4.64 -11.58 -1.32
C LEU A 234 6.09 -11.59 -0.85
N LYS A 235 6.48 -12.53 0.01
CA LYS A 235 7.88 -12.69 0.42
C LYS A 235 8.79 -13.05 -0.75
N ARG A 236 8.33 -13.90 -1.67
CA ARG A 236 9.07 -14.23 -2.91
C ARG A 236 9.14 -13.01 -3.83
N GLU A 237 8.02 -12.34 -4.09
CA GLU A 237 7.97 -11.14 -4.94
C GLU A 237 8.90 -10.03 -4.41
N THR A 238 8.86 -9.77 -3.09
CA THR A 238 9.76 -8.80 -2.44
C THR A 238 11.25 -9.13 -2.70
N ALA A 239 11.60 -10.42 -2.75
CA ALA A 239 12.96 -10.85 -3.01
C ALA A 239 13.39 -10.65 -4.48
N LEU A 240 12.44 -10.63 -5.43
CA LEU A 240 12.69 -10.47 -6.87
C LEU A 240 13.00 -9.03 -7.28
N PHE A 241 12.78 -8.05 -6.41
CA PHE A 241 13.15 -6.66 -6.69
C PHE A 241 14.66 -6.50 -6.94
N THR A 242 14.98 -5.66 -7.91
CA THR A 242 16.34 -5.22 -8.20
C THR A 242 16.46 -3.72 -7.96
N VAL A 243 17.63 -3.30 -7.46
CA VAL A 243 17.94 -1.88 -7.24
C VAL A 243 19.12 -1.54 -8.12
N THR A 244 18.95 -0.54 -8.98
CA THR A 244 19.99 -0.07 -9.90
C THR A 244 20.29 1.40 -9.60
N ASP A 245 21.56 1.73 -9.38
CA ASP A 245 22.02 3.10 -9.19
C ASP A 245 22.56 3.74 -10.48
N GLY A 246 22.56 5.07 -10.51
CA GLY A 246 23.22 5.85 -11.55
C GLY A 246 22.57 7.21 -11.80
N ASP A 247 23.37 8.21 -12.19
CA ASP A 247 22.92 9.60 -12.33
C ASP A 247 21.79 9.81 -13.37
N THR A 248 21.65 8.86 -14.30
CA THR A 248 20.71 8.94 -15.43
C THR A 248 19.61 7.89 -15.40
N VAL A 249 19.48 7.10 -14.32
CA VAL A 249 18.41 6.09 -14.23
C VAL A 249 17.03 6.77 -14.23
N ALA A 250 16.08 6.13 -14.91
CA ALA A 250 14.73 6.65 -15.09
C ALA A 250 13.91 6.48 -13.81
N LEU A 251 13.10 7.50 -13.49
CA LEU A 251 12.24 7.56 -12.31
C LEU A 251 10.87 6.88 -12.48
N ASN A 252 10.54 6.43 -13.69
CA ASN A 252 9.32 5.66 -13.93
C ASN A 252 9.60 4.19 -13.65
N ASP A 253 9.45 3.79 -12.39
CA ASP A 253 9.86 2.51 -11.84
C ASP A 253 8.85 1.99 -10.81
N ASP A 254 9.13 0.85 -10.22
CA ASP A 254 8.22 0.12 -9.32
C ASP A 254 8.47 0.50 -7.85
N TYR A 255 8.85 1.76 -7.58
CA TYR A 255 9.22 2.18 -6.22
C TYR A 255 8.07 1.98 -5.21
N HIS A 256 6.83 2.25 -5.60
CA HIS A 256 5.67 2.13 -4.71
C HIS A 256 5.47 0.68 -4.30
N GLU A 257 5.41 -0.23 -5.28
CA GLU A 257 5.32 -1.66 -5.04
C GLU A 257 6.49 -2.16 -4.18
N PHE A 258 7.71 -1.65 -4.43
CA PHE A 258 8.87 -1.94 -3.58
C PHE A 258 8.66 -1.49 -2.13
N LEU A 259 8.21 -0.25 -1.90
CA LEU A 259 7.98 0.29 -0.56
C LEU A 259 6.90 -0.50 0.18
N VAL A 260 5.76 -0.75 -0.47
CA VAL A 260 4.61 -1.44 0.13
C VAL A 260 4.91 -2.93 0.38
N CYS A 261 5.65 -3.60 -0.51
CA CYS A 261 6.13 -4.96 -0.27
C CYS A 261 7.04 -5.04 0.97
N ASN A 262 7.96 -4.08 1.12
CA ASN A 262 8.83 -4.00 2.30
C ASN A 262 8.06 -3.60 3.57
N TRP A 263 7.04 -2.75 3.45
CA TRP A 263 6.11 -2.46 4.55
C TRP A 263 5.44 -3.74 5.03
N HIS A 264 4.92 -4.57 4.12
CA HIS A 264 4.34 -5.86 4.47
C HIS A 264 5.34 -6.76 5.21
N GLN A 265 6.60 -6.87 4.73
CA GLN A 265 7.64 -7.66 5.43
C GLN A 265 7.84 -7.17 6.88
N ALA A 266 7.93 -5.84 7.07
CA ALA A 266 8.08 -5.26 8.39
C ALA A 266 6.86 -5.54 9.29
N THR A 267 5.64 -5.41 8.74
CA THR A 267 4.39 -5.67 9.47
C THR A 267 4.28 -7.11 9.99
N ILE A 268 4.77 -8.09 9.24
CA ILE A 268 4.77 -9.51 9.66
C ILE A 268 6.00 -9.90 10.49
N GLY A 269 6.89 -8.94 10.81
CA GLY A 269 8.10 -9.17 11.60
C GLY A 269 9.28 -9.78 10.84
N ASP A 270 9.21 -9.84 9.50
CA ASP A 270 10.32 -10.26 8.65
C ASP A 270 11.29 -9.09 8.36
N GLN A 271 12.43 -9.40 7.75
CA GLN A 271 13.41 -8.37 7.39
C GLN A 271 12.92 -7.52 6.21
N ALA A 272 12.74 -6.22 6.45
CA ALA A 272 12.45 -5.22 5.42
C ALA A 272 13.70 -4.45 4.99
N PHE A 273 13.67 -3.88 3.78
CA PHE A 273 14.70 -3.01 3.20
C PHE A 273 16.11 -3.64 3.24
N VAL A 274 16.18 -4.92 2.83
CA VAL A 274 17.41 -5.74 2.85
C VAL A 274 18.32 -5.55 1.65
N LYS A 275 17.85 -4.84 0.60
CA LYS A 275 18.64 -4.56 -0.60
C LYS A 275 19.79 -3.59 -0.28
N GLY A 276 20.82 -3.59 -1.14
CA GLY A 276 21.90 -2.60 -1.06
C GLY A 276 21.41 -1.24 -1.57
N PHE A 277 21.69 -0.19 -0.81
CA PHE A 277 21.34 1.19 -1.18
C PHE A 277 22.58 2.07 -1.16
N VAL A 278 22.57 3.10 -1.99
CA VAL A 278 23.62 4.13 -2.10
C VAL A 278 23.03 5.52 -1.88
N GLN A 279 23.85 6.45 -1.41
CA GLN A 279 23.50 7.88 -1.33
C GLN A 279 23.60 8.50 -2.74
N GLY A 280 22.60 8.20 -3.56
CA GLY A 280 22.56 8.59 -4.95
C GLY A 280 21.23 8.22 -5.58
N ARG A 281 21.08 8.55 -6.86
CA ARG A 281 19.86 8.21 -7.59
C ARG A 281 19.79 6.70 -7.78
N MET A 282 18.69 6.10 -7.35
CA MET A 282 18.39 4.68 -7.54
C MET A 282 17.04 4.49 -8.23
N ARG A 283 16.90 3.33 -8.90
CA ARG A 283 15.69 2.82 -9.53
C ARG A 283 15.33 1.46 -8.92
N PHE A 284 14.04 1.17 -8.79
CA PHE A 284 13.51 -0.09 -8.27
C PHE A 284 12.71 -0.81 -9.35
N ASP A 285 13.12 -2.01 -9.74
CA ASP A 285 12.43 -2.77 -10.79
C ASP A 285 12.00 -4.14 -10.26
N HIS A 286 10.72 -4.48 -10.47
CA HIS A 286 10.16 -5.79 -10.20
C HIS A 286 10.18 -6.65 -11.47
N SER A 287 10.98 -7.71 -11.47
CA SER A 287 11.09 -8.61 -12.63
C SER A 287 10.13 -9.80 -12.51
N THR A 288 8.91 -9.67 -13.01
CA THR A 288 7.92 -10.76 -13.02
C THR A 288 7.48 -11.20 -14.42
N SER A 289 7.23 -12.50 -14.55
CA SER A 289 6.56 -13.08 -15.73
C SER A 289 5.06 -12.79 -15.64
N ARG A 290 4.52 -12.18 -16.69
CA ARG A 290 3.17 -11.60 -16.73
C ARG A 290 2.13 -12.60 -17.22
N ALA A 291 1.88 -13.68 -16.48
CA ALA A 291 0.58 -14.32 -16.64
C ALA A 291 -0.51 -13.28 -16.34
N THR A 292 -1.65 -13.32 -17.03
CA THR A 292 -2.76 -12.38 -16.77
C THR A 292 -4.05 -13.15 -16.42
N PRO A 293 -4.07 -13.90 -15.30
CA PRO A 293 -5.16 -14.83 -15.01
C PRO A 293 -6.52 -14.13 -14.95
N MET A 294 -6.59 -12.94 -14.34
CA MET A 294 -7.81 -12.16 -14.25
C MET A 294 -8.38 -11.76 -15.62
N ARG A 295 -7.50 -11.43 -16.58
CA ARG A 295 -7.91 -11.08 -17.94
C ARG A 295 -8.48 -12.31 -18.65
N GLU A 296 -7.76 -13.43 -18.59
CA GLU A 296 -8.19 -14.69 -19.20
C GLU A 296 -9.52 -15.18 -18.61
N MET A 297 -9.67 -15.13 -17.28
CA MET A 297 -10.93 -15.43 -16.59
C MET A 297 -12.06 -14.51 -17.07
N SER A 298 -11.82 -13.20 -17.18
CA SER A 298 -12.84 -12.24 -17.59
C SER A 298 -13.27 -12.48 -19.04
N GLU A 299 -12.32 -12.75 -19.94
CA GLU A 299 -12.59 -13.08 -21.35
C GLU A 299 -13.34 -14.42 -21.47
N ALA A 300 -12.93 -15.45 -20.73
CA ALA A 300 -13.60 -16.75 -20.69
C ALA A 300 -15.05 -16.62 -20.19
N MET A 301 -15.28 -15.90 -19.10
CA MET A 301 -16.63 -15.65 -18.58
C MET A 301 -17.47 -14.86 -19.57
N PHE A 302 -16.92 -13.82 -20.19
CA PHE A 302 -17.63 -13.03 -21.20
C PHE A 302 -18.09 -13.90 -22.38
N ASN A 303 -17.23 -14.79 -22.87
CA ASN A 303 -17.53 -15.67 -24.00
C ASN A 303 -18.60 -16.72 -23.69
N LEU A 304 -18.77 -17.11 -22.42
CA LEU A 304 -19.82 -18.05 -22.01
C LEU A 304 -21.23 -17.44 -22.02
N ALA A 305 -21.36 -16.10 -21.99
CA ALA A 305 -22.63 -15.37 -22.03
C ALA A 305 -23.68 -15.92 -21.03
N ASP A 306 -24.76 -16.55 -21.54
CA ASP A 306 -25.84 -17.15 -20.74
C ASP A 306 -25.47 -18.48 -20.07
N ALA A 307 -24.36 -19.10 -20.46
CA ALA A 307 -23.87 -20.35 -19.86
C ALA A 307 -23.04 -20.12 -18.58
N ARG A 308 -22.82 -18.85 -18.18
CA ARG A 308 -22.15 -18.52 -16.92
C ARG A 308 -22.95 -19.06 -15.74
N SER A 309 -22.24 -19.61 -14.76
CA SER A 309 -22.78 -20.00 -13.46
C SER A 309 -21.96 -19.36 -12.35
N GLY A 310 -22.61 -19.03 -11.24
CA GLY A 310 -21.93 -18.62 -10.00
C GLY A 310 -21.38 -19.81 -9.20
N ASP A 311 -21.64 -21.04 -9.64
CA ASP A 311 -21.08 -22.24 -9.04
C ASP A 311 -19.69 -22.54 -9.61
N TRP A 312 -18.66 -22.38 -8.77
CA TRP A 312 -17.28 -22.70 -9.14
C TRP A 312 -17.11 -24.16 -9.58
N GLY A 313 -17.77 -25.11 -8.93
CA GLY A 313 -17.64 -26.54 -9.25
C GLY A 313 -18.07 -26.84 -10.69
N ALA A 314 -19.16 -26.21 -11.13
CA ALA A 314 -19.65 -26.29 -12.50
C ALA A 314 -18.74 -25.55 -13.50
N MET A 315 -18.17 -24.41 -13.09
CA MET A 315 -17.37 -23.55 -13.95
C MET A 315 -15.90 -23.95 -14.09
N ARG A 316 -15.38 -24.77 -13.16
CA ARG A 316 -13.97 -25.17 -13.11
C ARG A 316 -13.49 -25.80 -14.42
N MET A 317 -14.25 -26.72 -15.00
CA MET A 317 -13.91 -27.38 -16.26
C MET A 317 -13.87 -26.37 -17.42
N HIS A 318 -14.83 -25.44 -17.46
CA HIS A 318 -14.85 -24.38 -18.46
C HIS A 318 -13.63 -23.46 -18.36
N MET A 319 -13.18 -23.15 -17.14
CA MET A 319 -11.95 -22.37 -16.95
C MET A 319 -10.71 -23.18 -17.36
N GLN A 320 -10.64 -24.47 -17.02
CA GLN A 320 -9.52 -25.34 -17.41
C GLN A 320 -9.33 -25.43 -18.92
N ASP A 321 -10.42 -25.45 -19.69
CA ASP A 321 -10.37 -25.50 -21.14
C ASP A 321 -10.00 -24.15 -21.78
N ALA A 322 -10.27 -23.04 -21.08
CA ALA A 322 -10.16 -21.69 -21.63
C ALA A 322 -8.89 -20.94 -21.22
N LEU A 323 -8.33 -21.24 -20.05
CA LEU A 323 -7.18 -20.52 -19.48
C LEU A 323 -5.86 -21.20 -19.83
N SER A 324 -4.78 -20.41 -19.84
CA SER A 324 -3.41 -20.94 -19.87
C SER A 324 -3.11 -21.81 -18.63
N PRO A 325 -2.17 -22.77 -18.72
CA PRO A 325 -1.74 -23.56 -17.57
C PRO A 325 -1.28 -22.71 -16.39
N GLU A 326 -0.58 -21.61 -16.66
CA GLU A 326 -0.11 -20.66 -15.65
C GLU A 326 -1.26 -19.95 -14.95
N ALA A 327 -2.27 -19.48 -15.71
CA ALA A 327 -3.45 -18.86 -15.13
C ALA A 327 -4.29 -19.83 -14.30
N MET A 328 -4.40 -21.09 -14.75
CA MET A 328 -5.09 -22.13 -13.98
C MET A 328 -4.36 -22.52 -12.70
N ASP A 329 -3.02 -22.51 -12.69
CA ASP A 329 -2.25 -22.77 -11.47
C ASP A 329 -2.48 -21.67 -10.42
N VAL A 330 -2.45 -20.39 -10.82
CA VAL A 330 -2.80 -19.28 -9.94
C VAL A 330 -4.22 -19.41 -9.40
N LEU A 331 -5.18 -19.79 -10.26
CA LEU A 331 -6.57 -19.95 -9.85
C LEU A 331 -6.76 -21.12 -8.86
N ALA A 332 -6.05 -22.23 -9.07
CA ALA A 332 -6.05 -23.37 -8.14
C ALA A 332 -5.43 -22.98 -6.78
N GLN A 333 -4.37 -22.18 -6.78
CA GLN A 333 -3.80 -21.63 -5.54
C GLN A 333 -4.79 -20.69 -4.84
N ALA A 334 -5.44 -19.81 -5.60
CA ALA A 334 -6.46 -18.89 -5.07
C ALA A 334 -7.62 -19.64 -4.39
N GLU A 335 -8.12 -20.72 -5.02
CA GLU A 335 -9.15 -21.61 -4.48
C GLU A 335 -8.80 -22.15 -3.09
N THR A 336 -7.54 -22.53 -2.88
CA THR A 336 -7.08 -23.08 -1.59
C THR A 336 -6.68 -22.02 -0.57
N SER A 337 -6.45 -20.77 -1.00
CA SER A 337 -5.94 -19.70 -0.14
C SER A 337 -7.01 -19.08 0.78
N SER A 338 -8.29 -19.18 0.43
CA SER A 338 -9.35 -18.47 1.17
C SER A 338 -10.65 -19.27 1.18
N GLN A 339 -11.26 -19.41 2.35
CA GLN A 339 -12.60 -20.01 2.50
C GLN A 339 -13.69 -19.24 1.74
N HIS A 340 -13.43 -17.96 1.40
CA HIS A 340 -14.35 -17.08 0.71
C HIS A 340 -14.29 -17.23 -0.81
N PHE A 341 -13.45 -18.13 -1.36
CA PHE A 341 -13.25 -18.24 -2.80
C PHE A 341 -14.52 -18.55 -3.59
N ALA A 342 -15.35 -19.49 -3.12
CA ALA A 342 -16.59 -19.84 -3.83
C ALA A 342 -17.59 -18.68 -3.85
N GLU A 343 -17.73 -17.95 -2.73
CA GLU A 343 -18.58 -16.76 -2.64
C GLU A 343 -18.05 -15.62 -3.53
N PHE A 344 -16.73 -15.42 -3.53
CA PHE A 344 -16.06 -14.48 -4.42
C PHE A 344 -16.35 -14.81 -5.89
N PHE A 345 -16.16 -16.08 -6.27
CA PHE A 345 -16.36 -16.53 -7.64
C PHE A 345 -17.81 -16.35 -8.08
N HIS A 346 -18.77 -16.62 -7.19
CA HIS A 346 -20.18 -16.40 -7.44
C HIS A 346 -20.46 -14.95 -7.88
N GLY A 347 -19.95 -13.97 -7.15
CA GLY A 347 -20.08 -12.55 -7.50
C GLY A 347 -19.29 -12.18 -8.76
N PHE A 348 -18.08 -12.69 -8.92
CA PHE A 348 -17.24 -12.46 -10.11
C PHE A 348 -17.92 -12.93 -11.41
N ALA A 349 -18.62 -14.07 -11.33
CA ALA A 349 -19.27 -14.69 -12.46
C ALA A 349 -20.36 -13.84 -13.08
N ARG A 350 -21.07 -13.02 -12.29
CA ARG A 350 -22.19 -12.18 -12.75
C ARG A 350 -23.20 -13.00 -13.58
N ALA A 351 -23.51 -14.20 -13.08
CA ALA A 351 -24.42 -15.14 -13.75
C ALA A 351 -25.89 -14.78 -13.53
N GLU A 352 -26.20 -13.92 -12.56
CA GLU A 352 -27.55 -13.43 -12.33
C GLU A 352 -28.06 -12.63 -13.53
N ARG A 353 -29.23 -13.00 -14.04
CA ARG A 353 -29.89 -12.22 -15.08
C ARG A 353 -30.49 -10.97 -14.45
N PRO A 354 -30.31 -9.78 -15.04
CA PRO A 354 -31.03 -8.61 -14.57
C PRO A 354 -32.53 -8.94 -14.63
N THR A 355 -33.21 -8.81 -13.49
CA THR A 355 -34.68 -8.80 -13.46
C THR A 355 -35.09 -7.71 -14.43
N LYS A 356 -35.95 -8.02 -15.40
CA LYS A 356 -36.42 -7.03 -16.39
C LYS A 356 -36.77 -5.75 -15.64
N LEU A 357 -36.11 -4.64 -16.00
CA LEU A 357 -36.57 -3.30 -15.64
C LEU A 357 -37.98 -3.19 -16.22
N SER A 358 -38.98 -3.37 -15.36
CA SER A 358 -40.40 -3.29 -15.70
C SER A 358 -40.82 -1.84 -15.90
#